data_AF-A0A7D7VCR3-F1
#
_entry.id   AF-A0A7D7VCR3-F1
#
_cell.length_a   1.000
_cell.length_b   1.000
_cell.length_c   1.000
_cell.angle_alpha   90.00
_cell.angle_beta   90.00
_cell.angle_gamma   90.00
#
_symmetry.space_group_name_H-M   'P 1'
#
loop_
_entity.id
_entity.type
_entity.pdbx_description
1 polymer ?
#
loop_
_entity_poly.entity_id
_entity_poly.type
_entity_poly.pdbx_seq_one_letter_code
_entity_poly.pdbx_strand_id
1 'polypeptide(L)'
;MPWETISEVTQIVGACALVISLIYIAVQIRFARLSAADTSRTARGEGAREIDLAMVNNQQLRENWVKSSNLEPIYEELGSELDLSVDATLQVDTICQIWMRLHWGQFQSITVPEDLNDLKRLVAAFYSGPPMSNCWEKSPYGKKIYDPKFVKFVEDAVMTSGS
;
A
#
# COMPACT_ATOMS: atom_id res chain seq x y z
N MET A 1 42.10 34.33 37.54
CA MET A 1 40.69 34.23 37.09
C MET A 1 39.83 34.02 38.32
N PRO A 2 38.75 34.81 38.52
CA PRO A 2 37.87 34.64 39.69
C PRO A 2 37.17 33.29 39.63
N TRP A 3 36.98 32.64 40.79
CA TRP A 3 36.24 31.38 40.91
C TRP A 3 34.82 31.46 40.32
N GLU A 4 34.19 32.63 40.43
CA GLU A 4 32.87 32.91 39.89
C GLU A 4 32.83 32.78 38.36
N THR A 5 33.83 33.29 37.65
CA THR A 5 33.91 33.18 36.18
C THR A 5 34.09 31.73 35.73
N ILE A 6 34.82 30.91 36.49
CA ILE A 6 34.98 29.47 36.19
C ILE A 6 33.64 28.74 36.41
N SER A 7 32.91 29.07 37.48
CA SER A 7 31.59 28.53 37.78
C SER A 7 30.58 28.85 36.67
N GLU A 8 30.51 30.09 36.22
CA GLU A 8 29.61 30.54 35.14
C GLU A 8 29.91 29.82 33.82
N VAL A 9 31.17 29.72 33.41
CA VAL A 9 31.54 28.98 32.18
C VAL A 9 31.16 27.50 32.30
N THR A 10 31.38 26.89 33.46
CA THR A 10 31.05 25.46 33.68
C THR A 10 29.54 25.23 33.60
N GLN A 11 28.73 26.16 34.11
CA GLN A 11 27.27 26.09 34.00
C GLN A 11 26.78 26.24 32.56
N ILE A 12 27.36 27.18 31.79
CA ILE A 12 27.03 27.36 30.38
C ILE A 12 27.38 26.10 29.57
N VAL A 13 28.58 25.55 29.77
CA VAL A 13 29.00 24.32 29.09
C VAL A 13 28.10 23.14 29.47
N GLY A 14 27.74 23.00 30.75
CA GLY A 14 26.82 21.97 31.22
C GLY A 14 25.41 22.11 30.61
N ALA A 15 24.89 23.33 30.54
CA ALA A 15 23.60 23.62 29.92
C ALA A 15 23.62 23.31 28.41
N CYS A 16 24.67 23.71 27.70
CA CYS A 16 24.86 23.38 26.29
C CYS A 16 24.93 21.86 26.06
N ALA A 17 25.69 21.14 26.90
CA ALA A 17 25.78 19.69 26.82
C ALA A 17 24.41 19.03 27.01
N LEU A 18 23.63 19.48 28.01
CA LEU A 18 22.27 18.99 28.25
C LEU A 18 21.36 19.23 27.05
N VAL A 19 21.36 20.44 26.49
CA VAL A 19 20.54 20.78 25.31
C VAL A 19 20.91 19.90 24.12
N ILE A 20 22.21 19.70 23.86
CA ILE A 20 22.68 18.82 22.79
C ILE A 20 22.22 17.37 23.03
N SER A 21 22.33 16.86 24.26
CA SER A 21 21.84 15.52 24.61
C SER A 21 20.33 15.38 24.41
N LEU A 22 19.53 16.39 24.78
CA LEU A 22 18.09 16.38 24.56
C LEU A 22 17.73 16.38 23.07
N ILE A 23 18.43 17.20 22.26
CA ILE A 23 18.28 17.20 20.80
C ILE A 23 18.60 15.81 20.23
N TYR A 24 19.71 15.21 20.67
CA TYR A 24 20.12 13.89 20.22
C TYR A 24 19.06 12.82 20.57
N ILE A 25 18.56 12.80 21.80
CA ILE A 25 17.50 11.87 22.24
C ILE A 25 16.22 12.10 21.42
N ALA A 26 15.82 13.35 21.18
CA ALA A 26 14.64 13.65 20.38
C ALA A 26 14.77 13.14 18.94
N VAL A 27 15.94 13.30 18.33
CA VAL A 27 16.25 12.79 17.00
C VAL A 27 16.24 11.26 16.99
N GLN A 28 16.84 10.60 17.98
CA GLN A 28 16.80 9.14 18.10
C GLN A 28 15.38 8.60 18.25
N ILE A 29 14.55 9.21 19.11
CA ILE A 29 13.15 8.81 19.29
C ILE A 29 12.38 8.95 17.98
N ARG A 30 12.63 10.02 17.21
CA ARG A 30 12.00 10.21 15.90
C ARG A 30 12.38 9.08 14.94
N PHE A 31 13.66 8.73 14.84
CA PHE A 31 14.09 7.63 13.98
C PHE A 31 13.56 6.27 14.43
N ALA A 32 13.54 6.02 15.74
CA ALA A 32 12.95 4.80 16.30
C ALA A 32 11.46 4.67 15.96
N ARG A 33 10.70 5.78 16.02
CA ARG A 33 9.28 5.81 15.63
C ARG A 33 9.07 5.56 14.13
N LEU A 34 9.91 6.14 13.28
CA LEU A 34 9.85 5.90 11.83
C LEU A 34 10.16 4.44 11.50
N SER A 35 11.23 3.90 12.08
CA SER A 35 11.61 2.49 11.93
C SER A 35 10.50 1.54 12.40
N ALA A 36 9.91 1.79 13.58
CA ALA A 36 8.79 1.00 14.07
C ALA A 36 7.55 1.08 13.16
N ALA A 37 7.28 2.25 12.57
CA ALA A 37 6.20 2.41 11.61
C ALA A 37 6.47 1.62 10.31
N ASP A 38 7.71 1.60 9.83
CA ASP A 38 8.11 0.81 8.66
C ASP A 38 8.02 -0.69 8.93
N THR A 39 8.51 -1.15 10.09
CA THR A 39 8.32 -2.55 10.52
C THR A 39 6.84 -2.93 10.57
N SER A 40 5.98 -2.04 11.10
CA SER A 40 4.53 -2.25 11.12
C SER A 40 3.93 -2.32 9.72
N ARG A 41 4.39 -1.51 8.77
CA ARG A 41 3.96 -1.57 7.36
C ARG A 41 4.37 -2.89 6.72
N THR A 42 5.61 -3.33 6.92
CA THR A 42 6.12 -4.60 6.42
C THR A 42 5.33 -5.78 6.97
N ALA A 43 5.11 -5.83 8.28
CA ALA A 43 4.33 -6.90 8.91
C ALA A 43 2.88 -6.97 8.38
N ARG A 44 2.24 -5.82 8.11
CA ARG A 44 0.93 -5.80 7.45
C ARG A 44 0.99 -6.31 6.01
N GLY A 45 2.06 -5.97 5.28
CA GLY A 45 2.29 -6.48 3.93
C GLY A 45 2.50 -7.99 3.90
N GLU A 46 3.26 -8.54 4.85
CA GLU A 46 3.47 -9.97 5.02
C GLU A 46 2.17 -10.71 5.37
N GLY A 47 1.40 -10.18 6.32
CA GLY A 47 0.09 -10.74 6.68
C GLY A 47 -0.90 -10.71 5.50
N ALA A 48 -0.93 -9.63 4.71
CA ALA A 48 -1.75 -9.56 3.50
C ALA A 48 -1.31 -10.63 2.49
N ARG A 49 0.00 -10.76 2.23
CA ARG A 49 0.55 -11.80 1.34
C ARG A 49 0.15 -13.21 1.78
N GLU A 50 0.16 -13.50 3.07
CA GLU A 50 -0.25 -14.81 3.60
C GLU A 50 -1.74 -15.09 3.37
N ILE A 51 -2.61 -14.11 3.61
CA ILE A 51 -4.05 -14.20 3.34
C ILE A 51 -4.30 -14.41 1.85
N ASP A 52 -3.63 -13.62 1.00
CA ASP A 52 -3.78 -13.68 -0.44
C ASP A 52 -3.32 -15.05 -0.98
N LEU A 53 -2.20 -15.59 -0.48
CA LEU A 53 -1.74 -16.95 -0.82
C LEU A 53 -2.72 -18.03 -0.37
N ALA A 54 -3.33 -17.89 0.81
CA ALA A 54 -4.35 -18.82 1.29
C ALA A 54 -5.60 -18.76 0.38
N MET A 55 -6.07 -17.57 0.04
CA MET A 55 -7.21 -17.37 -0.86
C MET A 55 -6.96 -17.96 -2.26
N VAL A 56 -5.76 -17.78 -2.81
CA VAL A 56 -5.41 -18.31 -4.13
C VAL A 56 -5.26 -19.84 -4.12
N ASN A 57 -4.74 -20.44 -3.05
CA ASN A 57 -4.42 -21.88 -3.03
C ASN A 57 -5.46 -22.77 -2.33
N ASN A 58 -6.48 -22.20 -1.69
CA ASN A 58 -7.50 -22.95 -0.95
C ASN A 58 -8.92 -22.69 -1.50
N GLN A 59 -9.43 -23.63 -2.29
CA GLN A 59 -10.79 -23.56 -2.84
C GLN A 59 -11.87 -23.54 -1.75
N GLN A 60 -11.74 -24.36 -0.70
CA GLN A 60 -12.74 -24.40 0.38
C GLN A 60 -12.84 -23.05 1.09
N LEU A 61 -11.71 -22.34 1.26
CA LEU A 61 -11.72 -20.99 1.81
C LEU A 61 -12.46 -20.02 0.89
N ARG A 62 -12.23 -20.07 -0.42
CA ARG A 62 -12.94 -19.24 -1.41
C ARG A 62 -14.44 -19.50 -1.42
N GLU A 63 -14.86 -20.76 -1.44
CA GLU A 63 -16.28 -21.15 -1.38
C GLU A 63 -16.96 -20.60 -0.12
N ASN A 64 -16.33 -20.77 1.04
CA ASN A 64 -16.83 -20.23 2.31
C ASN A 64 -16.86 -18.70 2.32
N TRP A 65 -15.88 -18.04 1.70
CA TRP A 65 -15.83 -16.58 1.60
C TRP A 65 -16.98 -16.04 0.75
N VAL A 66 -17.17 -16.59 -0.45
CA VAL A 66 -18.27 -16.22 -1.35
C VAL A 66 -19.62 -16.41 -0.65
N LYS A 67 -19.82 -17.58 -0.03
CA LYS A 67 -21.06 -17.92 0.66
C LYS A 67 -21.33 -17.02 1.87
N SER A 68 -20.32 -16.77 2.70
CA SER A 68 -20.49 -15.95 3.91
C SER A 68 -20.78 -14.49 3.59
N SER A 69 -20.27 -13.99 2.46
CA SER A 69 -20.41 -12.59 2.04
C SER A 69 -21.50 -12.38 0.99
N ASN A 70 -22.23 -13.42 0.60
CA ASN A 70 -23.26 -13.39 -0.45
C ASN A 70 -22.75 -12.78 -1.76
N LEU A 71 -21.53 -13.14 -2.18
CA LEU A 71 -20.84 -12.57 -3.34
C LEU A 71 -21.05 -13.37 -4.63
N GLU A 72 -21.76 -14.49 -4.57
CA GLU A 72 -21.96 -15.39 -5.70
C GLU A 72 -22.49 -14.67 -6.95
N PRO A 73 -23.56 -13.85 -6.89
CA PRO A 73 -24.07 -13.14 -8.07
C PRO A 73 -23.06 -12.15 -8.66
N ILE A 74 -22.25 -11.52 -7.81
CA ILE A 74 -21.23 -10.54 -8.25
C ILE A 74 -20.11 -11.26 -8.99
N TYR A 75 -19.68 -12.41 -8.50
CA TYR A 75 -18.63 -13.19 -9.14
C TYR A 75 -19.12 -13.97 -10.37
N GLU A 76 -20.40 -14.33 -10.43
CA GLU A 76 -21.04 -14.81 -11.68
C GLU A 76 -21.01 -13.72 -12.76
N GLU A 77 -21.42 -12.50 -12.43
CA GLU A 77 -21.40 -11.37 -13.37
C GLU A 77 -19.97 -11.06 -13.83
N LEU A 78 -19.02 -10.95 -12.90
CA LEU A 78 -17.62 -10.66 -13.20
C LEU A 78 -16.97 -11.75 -14.07
N GLY A 79 -17.29 -13.03 -13.81
CA GLY A 79 -16.77 -14.18 -14.53
C GLY A 79 -17.36 -14.38 -15.93
N SER A 80 -18.58 -13.86 -16.16
CA SER A 80 -19.32 -14.06 -17.41
C SER A 80 -18.57 -13.57 -18.65
N GLU A 81 -17.82 -12.46 -18.55
CA GLU A 81 -17.04 -11.90 -19.66
C GLU A 81 -15.78 -12.69 -19.98
N LEU A 82 -15.33 -13.55 -19.06
CA LEU A 82 -14.09 -14.33 -19.16
C LEU A 82 -14.36 -15.84 -19.28
N ASP A 83 -15.63 -16.27 -19.31
CA ASP A 83 -16.04 -17.68 -19.30
C ASP A 83 -15.45 -18.45 -18.11
N LEU A 84 -15.47 -17.83 -16.93
CA LEU A 84 -14.93 -18.40 -15.68
C LEU A 84 -16.04 -18.80 -14.72
N SER A 85 -15.81 -19.88 -13.97
CA SER A 85 -16.65 -20.22 -12.81
C SER A 85 -16.51 -19.16 -11.71
N VAL A 86 -17.46 -19.12 -10.77
CA VAL A 86 -17.39 -18.24 -9.58
C VAL A 86 -16.07 -18.42 -8.82
N ASP A 87 -15.65 -19.66 -8.60
CA ASP A 87 -14.40 -19.97 -7.89
C ASP A 87 -13.16 -19.46 -8.66
N ALA A 88 -13.09 -19.72 -9.97
CA ALA A 88 -11.99 -19.25 -10.81
C ALA A 88 -11.97 -17.73 -10.90
N THR A 89 -13.14 -17.09 -10.94
CA THR A 89 -13.28 -15.63 -10.98
C THR A 89 -12.79 -15.00 -9.68
N LEU A 90 -13.17 -15.54 -8.51
CA LEU A 90 -12.65 -15.07 -7.22
C LEU A 90 -11.14 -15.27 -7.13
N GLN A 91 -10.60 -16.38 -7.65
CA GLN A 91 -9.16 -16.62 -7.68
C GLN A 91 -8.43 -15.56 -8.52
N VAL A 92 -8.95 -15.25 -9.72
CA VAL A 92 -8.39 -14.20 -10.61
C VAL A 92 -8.53 -12.82 -9.98
N ASP A 93 -9.70 -12.48 -9.43
CA ASP A 93 -9.94 -11.20 -8.74
C ASP A 93 -8.99 -11.03 -7.55
N THR A 94 -8.71 -12.09 -6.79
CA THR A 94 -7.72 -12.06 -5.71
C THR A 94 -6.33 -11.67 -6.25
N ILE A 95 -5.89 -12.28 -7.36
CA ILE A 95 -4.62 -11.89 -8.01
C ILE A 95 -4.65 -10.44 -8.48
N CYS A 96 -5.76 -9.98 -9.04
CA CYS A 96 -5.91 -8.58 -9.45
C CYS A 96 -5.81 -7.64 -8.24
N GLN A 97 -6.45 -7.95 -7.13
CA GLN A 97 -6.38 -7.17 -5.90
C GLN A 97 -4.96 -7.10 -5.32
N ILE A 98 -4.18 -8.17 -5.41
CA ILE A 98 -2.76 -8.18 -5.01
C ILE A 98 -1.99 -7.13 -5.83
N TRP A 99 -2.12 -7.16 -7.16
CA TRP A 99 -1.46 -6.18 -8.03
C TRP A 99 -1.92 -4.75 -7.76
N MET A 100 -3.22 -4.54 -7.55
CA MET A 100 -3.73 -3.22 -7.20
C MET A 100 -3.13 -2.70 -5.88
N ARG A 101 -2.99 -3.57 -4.87
CA ARG A 101 -2.38 -3.22 -3.59
C ARG A 101 -0.90 -2.89 -3.72
N LEU A 102 -0.19 -3.61 -4.59
CA LEU A 102 1.22 -3.34 -4.90
C LEU A 102 1.39 -1.96 -5.57
N HIS A 103 0.59 -1.67 -6.60
CA HIS A 103 0.64 -0.37 -7.28
C HIS A 103 0.23 0.78 -6.36
N TRP A 104 -0.79 0.58 -5.53
CA TRP A 104 -1.17 1.55 -4.52
C TRP A 104 -0.04 1.79 -3.50
N GLY A 105 0.57 0.71 -2.99
CA GLY A 105 1.70 0.80 -2.07
C GLY A 105 2.88 1.56 -2.67
N GLN A 106 3.20 1.29 -3.94
CA GLN A 106 4.22 2.03 -4.70
C GLN A 106 3.84 3.50 -4.88
N PHE A 107 2.60 3.79 -5.27
CA PHE A 107 2.11 5.17 -5.40
C PHE A 107 2.26 5.97 -4.10
N GLN A 108 2.00 5.36 -2.95
CA GLN A 108 2.13 6.01 -1.63
C GLN A 108 3.59 6.20 -1.19
N SER A 109 4.54 5.45 -1.75
CA SER A 109 5.96 5.49 -1.34
C SER A 109 6.86 6.27 -2.30
N ILE A 110 6.38 6.61 -3.49
CA ILE A 110 7.15 7.38 -4.48
C ILE A 110 7.52 8.76 -3.95
N THR A 111 8.80 9.10 -4.08
CA THR A 111 9.35 10.40 -3.67
C THR A 111 9.97 11.19 -4.81
N VAL A 112 10.14 10.57 -5.99
CA VAL A 112 10.78 11.19 -7.17
C VAL A 112 9.87 11.08 -8.42
N PRO A 113 9.86 12.09 -9.31
CA PRO A 113 9.00 12.10 -10.50
C PRO A 113 9.26 10.95 -11.48
N GLU A 114 10.50 10.47 -11.57
CA GLU A 114 10.89 9.38 -12.46
C GLU A 114 10.13 8.10 -12.12
N ASP A 115 10.12 7.71 -10.84
CA ASP A 115 9.39 6.54 -10.36
C ASP A 115 7.87 6.67 -10.58
N LEU A 116 7.34 7.90 -10.50
CA LEU A 116 5.93 8.18 -10.78
C LEU A 116 5.59 7.94 -12.25
N ASN A 117 6.48 8.35 -13.17
CA ASN A 117 6.30 8.13 -14.60
C ASN A 117 6.42 6.64 -14.95
N ASP A 118 7.31 5.91 -14.28
CA ASP A 118 7.45 4.46 -14.43
C ASP A 118 6.19 3.74 -13.98
N LEU A 119 5.68 4.07 -12.79
CA LEU A 119 4.43 3.53 -12.29
C LEU A 119 3.26 3.89 -13.21
N LYS A 120 3.22 5.11 -13.74
CA LYS A 120 2.15 5.54 -14.66
C LYS A 120 2.11 4.66 -15.91
N ARG A 121 3.28 4.36 -16.51
CA ARG A 121 3.37 3.48 -17.67
C ARG A 121 2.91 2.06 -17.36
N LEU A 122 3.32 1.54 -16.21
CA LEU A 122 2.93 0.20 -15.77
C LEU A 122 1.42 0.12 -15.55
N VAL A 123 0.85 1.06 -14.78
CA VAL A 123 -0.59 1.13 -14.51
C VAL A 123 -1.39 1.32 -15.79
N ALA A 124 -0.94 2.18 -16.70
CA ALA A 124 -1.60 2.35 -18.00
C ALA A 124 -1.72 1.01 -18.75
N ALA A 125 -0.62 0.26 -18.87
CA ALA A 125 -0.65 -1.04 -19.54
C ALA A 125 -1.49 -2.08 -18.77
N PHE A 126 -1.30 -2.17 -17.46
CA PHE A 126 -1.89 -3.24 -16.65
C PHE A 126 -3.41 -3.10 -16.52
N TYR A 127 -3.93 -1.88 -16.43
CA TYR A 127 -5.37 -1.62 -16.21
C TYR A 127 -6.16 -1.40 -17.50
N SER A 128 -5.50 -1.34 -18.67
CA SER A 128 -6.18 -1.15 -19.96
C SER A 128 -6.83 -2.41 -20.52
N GLY A 129 -6.54 -3.59 -19.95
CA GLY A 129 -7.03 -4.86 -20.48
C GLY A 129 -7.55 -5.83 -19.40
N PRO A 130 -8.36 -6.83 -19.81
CA PRO A 130 -8.75 -7.91 -18.91
C PRO A 130 -7.54 -8.75 -18.46
N PRO A 131 -7.58 -9.36 -17.26
CA PRO A 131 -8.69 -9.32 -16.30
C PRO A 131 -8.71 -8.04 -15.44
N MET A 132 -7.65 -7.25 -15.45
CA MET A 132 -7.47 -6.13 -14.52
C MET A 132 -8.49 -5.02 -14.72
N SER A 133 -8.80 -4.64 -15.97
CA SER A 133 -9.84 -3.64 -16.27
C SER A 133 -11.19 -4.03 -15.64
N ASN A 134 -11.56 -5.31 -15.74
CA ASN A 134 -12.82 -5.82 -15.23
C ASN A 134 -12.83 -5.84 -13.70
N CYS A 135 -11.76 -6.33 -13.09
CA CYS A 135 -11.62 -6.32 -11.64
C CYS A 135 -11.58 -4.89 -11.09
N TRP A 136 -10.93 -3.95 -11.77
CA TRP A 136 -10.87 -2.55 -11.34
C TRP A 136 -12.26 -1.91 -11.27
N GLU A 137 -13.09 -2.14 -12.28
CA GLU A 137 -14.40 -1.51 -12.42
C GLU A 137 -15.52 -2.24 -11.66
N LYS A 138 -15.53 -3.58 -11.72
CA LYS A 138 -16.69 -4.39 -11.31
C LYS A 138 -16.48 -5.18 -10.02
N SER A 139 -15.24 -5.43 -9.62
CA SER A 139 -14.95 -6.19 -8.38
C SER A 139 -15.65 -5.54 -7.18
N PRO A 140 -16.13 -6.35 -6.21
CA PRO A 140 -16.63 -5.81 -4.94
C PRO A 140 -15.58 -4.95 -4.22
N TYR A 141 -14.29 -5.25 -4.44
CA TYR A 141 -13.16 -4.62 -3.78
C TYR A 141 -12.20 -3.90 -4.74
N GLY A 142 -12.61 -3.62 -5.98
CA GLY A 142 -11.78 -2.95 -6.99
C GLY A 142 -11.44 -1.50 -6.60
N LYS A 143 -11.73 -0.53 -7.47
CA LYS A 143 -11.41 0.88 -7.17
C LYS A 143 -12.02 1.45 -5.88
N LYS A 144 -13.10 0.83 -5.38
CA LYS A 144 -13.88 1.26 -4.20
C LYS A 144 -13.09 1.31 -2.89
N ILE A 145 -12.03 0.50 -2.75
CA ILE A 145 -11.27 0.42 -1.48
C ILE A 145 -10.04 1.34 -1.44
N TYR A 146 -9.69 1.97 -2.56
CA TYR A 146 -8.51 2.80 -2.67
C TYR A 146 -8.85 4.29 -2.50
N ASP A 147 -7.85 5.07 -2.09
CA ASP A 147 -8.05 6.50 -1.91
C ASP A 147 -8.29 7.22 -3.25
N PRO A 148 -9.05 8.34 -3.26
CA PRO A 148 -9.41 9.02 -4.49
C PRO A 148 -8.22 9.51 -5.33
N LYS A 149 -7.05 9.76 -4.72
CA LYS A 149 -5.87 10.22 -5.47
C LYS A 149 -5.29 9.09 -6.30
N PHE A 150 -5.20 7.89 -5.71
CA PHE A 150 -4.76 6.71 -6.45
C PHE A 150 -5.76 6.33 -7.55
N VAL A 151 -7.06 6.35 -7.25
CA VAL A 151 -8.10 6.07 -8.26
C VAL A 151 -7.96 7.01 -9.45
N LYS A 152 -7.87 8.32 -9.19
CA LYS A 152 -7.66 9.31 -10.25
C LYS A 152 -6.37 9.07 -11.03
N PHE A 153 -5.27 8.73 -10.34
CA PHE A 153 -3.99 8.44 -10.99
C PHE A 153 -4.10 7.27 -11.97
N VAL A 154 -4.79 6.19 -11.59
CA VAL A 154 -5.04 5.03 -12.46
C VAL A 154 -5.90 5.43 -13.66
N GLU A 155 -7.02 6.12 -13.42
CA GLU A 155 -7.95 6.53 -14.48
C GLU A 155 -7.27 7.49 -15.47
N ASP A 156 -6.51 8.48 -14.98
CA ASP A 156 -5.74 9.41 -15.81
C ASP A 156 -4.66 8.67 -16.64
N ALA A 157 -4.00 7.67 -16.05
CA ALA A 157 -3.00 6.86 -16.75
C ALA A 157 -3.61 6.09 -17.93
N VAL A 158 -4.74 5.40 -17.70
CA VAL A 158 -5.45 4.60 -18.71
C VAL A 158 -6.03 5.49 -19.81
N MET A 159 -6.60 6.65 -19.48
CA MET A 159 -7.11 7.60 -20.48
C MET A 159 -6.01 8.10 -21.41
N THR A 160 -4.81 8.37 -20.88
CA THR A 160 -3.68 8.88 -21.70
C THR A 160 -3.01 7.82 -22.59
N SER A 161 -3.21 6.52 -22.33
CA SER A 161 -2.68 5.45 -23.18
C SER A 161 -3.62 5.07 -24.33
N GLY A 162 -4.89 5.49 -24.29
CA GLY A 162 -5.88 5.23 -25.33
C GLY A 162 -5.95 6.28 -26.45
N SER A 163 -5.14 7.35 -26.36
CA SER A 163 -4.99 8.42 -27.35
C SER A 163 -3.68 8.32 -28.11
#